data_AF-A0A937P9X8-F1
#
_entry.id   AF-A0A937P9X8-F1
#
_cell.length_a   1.000
_cell.length_b   1.000
_cell.length_c   1.000
_cell.angle_alpha   90.00
_cell.angle_beta   90.00
_cell.angle_gamma   90.00
#
_symmetry.space_group_name_H-M   'P 1'
#
loop_
_entity.id
_entity.type
_entity.pdbx_description
1 polymer ?
#
loop_
_entity_poly.entity_id
_entity_poly.type
_entity_poly.pdbx_seq_one_letter_code
_entity_poly.pdbx_strand_id
1 'polypeptide(L)'
;MRSLTPQQATGKRVSEFGKANALAGFNETLDAAGVFANEGKMVDASFVEAPRQRNTREENKHIKETGTAPEKWKEKPHKLCQKDIDARWTKKNYATYFGYKNHVKADVKTKLIEKYIVTDASVHDSQTTEELLTEKDEGQP
;
A
#
# COMPACT_ATOMS: atom_id res chain seq x y z
N MET A 1 31.51 -26.78 9.04
CA MET A 1 30.95 -26.06 7.87
C MET A 1 29.46 -26.41 7.76
N ARG A 2 28.58 -25.57 8.29
CA ARG A 2 27.13 -25.67 8.03
C ARG A 2 26.79 -24.61 6.98
N SER A 3 26.50 -25.07 5.78
CA SER A 3 25.97 -24.24 4.69
C SER A 3 24.65 -23.64 5.15
N LEU A 4 24.62 -22.32 5.30
CA LEU A 4 23.39 -21.57 5.49
C LEU A 4 22.58 -21.69 4.19
N THR A 5 21.47 -22.41 4.26
CA THR A 5 20.44 -22.43 3.23
C THR A 5 19.91 -21.00 3.03
N PRO A 6 19.69 -20.54 1.78
CA PRO A 6 19.07 -19.25 1.53
C PRO A 6 17.70 -19.23 2.22
N GLN A 7 17.54 -18.30 3.15
CA GLN A 7 16.25 -17.94 3.73
C GLN A 7 15.26 -17.74 2.58
N GLN A 8 14.21 -18.55 2.58
CA GLN A 8 13.02 -18.31 1.77
C GLN A 8 12.57 -16.88 2.07
N ALA A 9 12.73 -15.98 1.11
CA ALA A 9 12.24 -14.62 1.22
C ALA A 9 10.71 -14.69 1.26
N THR A 10 10.14 -14.75 2.46
CA THR A 10 8.75 -14.37 2.74
C THR A 10 8.62 -12.88 2.50
N GLY A 11 8.71 -12.46 1.23
CA GLY A 11 8.45 -11.11 0.78
C GLY A 11 6.95 -10.86 0.82
N LYS A 12 6.41 -10.49 1.97
CA LYS A 12 5.05 -9.95 2.04
C LYS A 12 4.97 -8.76 1.09
N ARG A 13 3.98 -8.77 0.21
CA ARG A 13 3.80 -7.74 -0.84
C ARG A 13 3.61 -6.36 -0.21
N VAL A 14 3.96 -5.27 -0.90
CA VAL A 14 3.75 -3.91 -0.38
C VAL A 14 2.27 -3.67 -0.04
N SER A 15 1.35 -4.28 -0.77
CA SER A 15 -0.09 -4.30 -0.46
C SER A 15 -0.44 -5.11 0.79
N GLU A 16 0.28 -6.18 1.09
CA GLU A 16 0.12 -6.99 2.31
C GLU A 16 0.77 -6.32 3.54
N PHE A 17 1.89 -5.61 3.35
CA PHE A 17 2.51 -4.75 4.36
C PHE A 17 1.73 -3.45 4.59
N GLY A 18 1.06 -2.95 3.55
CA GLY A 18 0.23 -1.75 3.57
C GLY A 18 -1.04 -1.87 4.42
N LYS A 19 -1.39 -3.08 4.85
CA LYS A 19 -2.45 -3.39 5.81
C LYS A 19 -1.89 -3.63 7.23
N ALA A 20 -0.57 -3.54 7.42
CA ALA A 20 0.06 -3.83 8.69
C ALA A 20 -0.16 -2.68 9.68
N ASN A 21 -0.58 -3.05 10.88
CA ASN A 21 -0.76 -2.22 12.07
C ASN A 21 0.57 -1.67 12.64
N ALA A 22 1.50 -1.23 11.78
CA ALA A 22 2.83 -0.75 12.20
C ALA A 22 2.74 0.43 13.19
N LEU A 23 1.66 1.20 13.11
CA LEU A 23 1.37 2.30 14.02
C LEU A 23 0.47 1.92 15.21
N ALA A 24 -0.09 0.70 15.27
CA ALA A 24 -1.14 0.39 16.24
C ALA A 24 -0.68 0.59 17.70
N GLY A 25 0.44 -0.01 18.11
CA GLY A 25 0.95 0.15 19.47
C GLY A 25 1.38 1.58 19.80
N PHE A 26 1.89 2.32 18.80
CA PHE A 26 2.23 3.74 18.96
C PHE A 26 0.97 4.59 19.16
N ASN A 27 -0.05 4.38 18.32
CA ASN A 27 -1.31 5.07 18.37
C ASN A 27 -2.09 4.72 19.65
N GLU A 28 -2.06 3.47 20.12
CA GLU A 28 -2.61 3.08 21.42
C GLU A 28 -1.95 3.85 22.58
N THR A 29 -0.63 4.04 22.54
CA THR A 29 0.10 4.81 23.55
C THR A 29 -0.30 6.29 23.51
N LEU A 30 -0.44 6.87 22.31
CA LEU A 30 -0.87 8.25 22.13
C LEU A 30 -2.33 8.47 22.56
N ASP A 31 -3.21 7.52 22.27
CA ASP A 31 -4.62 7.54 22.67
C ASP A 31 -4.75 7.43 24.20
N ALA A 32 -4.01 6.51 24.82
CA ALA A 32 -3.96 6.37 26.28
C ALA A 32 -3.41 7.63 26.98
N ALA A 33 -2.51 8.37 26.32
CA ALA A 33 -1.99 9.64 26.80
C ALA A 33 -2.90 10.84 26.49
N GLY A 34 -4.03 10.64 25.80
CA GLY A 34 -4.98 11.70 25.42
C GLY A 34 -4.42 12.68 24.40
N VAL A 35 -3.48 12.25 23.56
CA VAL A 35 -2.82 13.14 22.58
C VAL A 35 -3.71 13.40 21.37
N PHE A 36 -4.56 12.45 20.98
CA PHE A 36 -5.53 12.66 19.91
C PHE A 36 -6.62 13.65 20.35
N ALA A 37 -6.87 14.66 19.53
CA ALA A 37 -7.89 15.67 19.82
C ALA A 37 -9.32 15.17 19.55
N ASN A 38 -9.50 14.35 18.50
CA ASN A 38 -10.80 13.84 18.06
C ASN A 38 -11.81 14.95 17.71
N GLU A 39 -11.33 16.10 17.24
CA GLU A 39 -12.14 17.25 16.78
C GLU A 39 -12.42 17.17 15.25
N GLY A 40 -12.61 15.95 14.74
CA GLY A 40 -12.83 15.66 13.34
C GLY A 40 -11.69 14.86 12.69
N LYS A 41 -12.03 14.18 11.58
CA LYS A 41 -11.13 13.29 10.83
C LYS A 41 -10.92 13.78 9.41
N MET A 42 -9.71 13.63 8.90
CA MET A 42 -9.40 13.88 7.49
C MET A 42 -8.90 12.60 6.81
N VAL A 43 -9.35 12.40 5.58
CA VAL A 43 -8.88 11.32 4.70
C VAL A 43 -8.15 11.96 3.52
N ASP A 44 -6.91 11.55 3.30
CA ASP A 44 -6.13 11.92 2.11
C ASP A 44 -5.67 10.66 1.36
N ALA A 45 -5.47 10.81 0.05
CA ALA A 45 -4.97 9.74 -0.80
C ALA A 45 -3.83 10.24 -1.70
N SER A 46 -2.62 9.75 -1.43
CA SER A 46 -1.39 10.23 -2.05
C SER A 46 -0.71 9.12 -2.88
N PHE A 47 -0.22 9.46 -4.07
CA PHE A 47 0.49 8.51 -4.94
C PHE A 47 1.94 8.28 -4.47
N VAL A 48 2.37 7.02 -4.53
CA VAL A 48 3.76 6.62 -4.32
C VAL A 48 4.26 5.97 -5.59
N GLU A 49 5.15 6.67 -6.32
CA GLU A 49 5.66 6.16 -7.60
C GLU A 49 6.64 5.00 -7.39
N ALA A 50 6.41 3.91 -8.13
CA ALA A 50 7.30 2.79 -8.24
C ALA A 50 8.14 2.90 -9.53
N PRO A 51 9.31 2.24 -9.61
CA PRO A 51 10.09 2.20 -10.84
C PRO A 51 9.29 1.64 -12.02
N ARG A 52 9.19 2.44 -13.10
CA ARG A 52 8.44 2.07 -14.31
C ARG A 52 9.11 0.89 -15.02
N GLN A 53 8.36 -0.19 -15.19
CA GLN A 53 8.90 -1.42 -15.77
C GLN A 53 8.80 -1.47 -17.29
N ARG A 54 9.89 -1.90 -17.92
CA ARG A 54 9.90 -2.30 -19.33
C ARG A 54 9.50 -3.78 -19.41
N ASN A 55 8.22 -4.00 -19.71
CA ASN A 55 7.59 -5.30 -19.93
C ASN A 55 6.96 -5.32 -21.33
N THR A 56 6.87 -6.49 -21.96
CA THR A 56 6.12 -6.63 -23.21
C THR A 56 4.61 -6.56 -22.98
N ARG A 57 3.82 -6.44 -24.06
CA ARG A 57 2.36 -6.40 -23.96
C ARG A 57 1.80 -7.71 -23.41
N GLU A 58 2.38 -8.83 -23.82
CA GLU A 58 2.00 -10.19 -23.38
C GLU A 58 2.33 -10.40 -21.90
N GLU A 59 3.51 -9.95 -21.45
CA GLU A 59 3.89 -9.99 -20.04
C GLU A 59 2.92 -9.16 -19.18
N ASN A 60 2.58 -7.94 -19.63
CA ASN A 60 1.62 -7.09 -18.92
C ASN A 60 0.21 -7.67 -18.90
N LYS A 61 -0.23 -8.34 -19.98
CA LYS A 61 -1.53 -9.03 -20.03
C LYS A 61 -1.59 -10.16 -19.01
N HIS A 62 -0.56 -11.02 -18.99
CA HIS A 62 -0.45 -12.12 -18.01
C HIS A 62 -0.50 -11.62 -16.56
N ILE A 63 0.24 -10.56 -16.24
CA ILE A 63 0.26 -9.97 -14.88
C ILE A 63 -1.13 -9.45 -14.50
N LYS A 64 -1.84 -8.78 -15.42
CA LYS A 64 -3.19 -8.26 -15.14
C LYS A 64 -4.22 -9.35 -14.93
N GLU A 65 -4.15 -10.44 -15.68
CA GLU A 65 -5.14 -11.52 -15.64
C GLU A 65 -4.89 -12.49 -14.48
N THR A 66 -3.63 -12.81 -14.21
CA THR A 66 -3.27 -13.85 -13.23
C THR A 66 -2.77 -13.29 -11.89
N GLY A 67 -2.33 -12.03 -11.85
CA GLY A 67 -1.66 -11.46 -10.67
C GLY A 67 -0.31 -12.12 -10.36
N THR A 68 0.26 -12.89 -11.28
CA THR A 68 1.53 -13.62 -11.07
C THR A 68 2.59 -13.22 -12.08
N ALA A 69 3.86 -13.47 -11.73
CA ALA A 69 4.98 -13.29 -12.65
C ALA A 69 4.92 -14.33 -13.79
N PRO A 70 5.18 -13.94 -15.05
CA PRO A 70 5.29 -14.88 -16.17
C PRO A 70 6.35 -15.97 -15.92
N GLU A 71 6.09 -17.20 -16.38
CA GLU A 71 6.98 -18.36 -16.17
C GLU A 71 8.42 -18.09 -16.65
N LYS A 72 8.57 -17.40 -17.79
CA LYS A 72 9.86 -17.01 -18.39
C LYS A 72 10.72 -16.14 -17.46
N TRP A 73 10.14 -15.48 -16.46
CA TRP A 73 10.90 -14.69 -15.49
C TRP A 73 11.49 -15.58 -14.39
N LYS A 74 10.88 -16.72 -14.08
CA LYS A 74 11.39 -17.67 -13.09
C LYS A 74 12.74 -18.26 -13.51
N GLU A 75 12.97 -18.42 -14.82
CA GLU A 75 14.25 -18.80 -15.39
C GLU A 75 15.36 -17.75 -15.18
N LYS A 76 15.00 -16.51 -14.83
CA LYS A 76 15.91 -15.37 -14.63
C LYS A 76 15.68 -14.74 -13.25
N PRO A 77 16.15 -15.37 -12.16
CA PRO A 77 15.84 -14.95 -10.79
C PRO A 77 16.25 -13.50 -10.50
N HIS A 78 17.39 -13.03 -11.05
CA HIS A 78 17.83 -11.63 -10.92
C HIS A 78 16.92 -10.62 -11.62
N LYS A 79 16.26 -11.02 -12.72
CA LYS A 79 15.25 -10.18 -13.36
C LYS A 79 14.00 -10.16 -12.49
N LEU A 80 13.57 -11.32 -12.00
CA LEU A 80 12.34 -11.47 -11.23
C LEU A 80 12.36 -10.62 -9.95
N CYS A 81 13.46 -10.60 -9.19
CA CYS A 81 13.54 -9.84 -7.95
C CYS A 81 13.46 -8.32 -8.13
N GLN A 82 13.69 -7.81 -9.34
CA GLN A 82 13.57 -6.39 -9.67
C GLN A 82 12.18 -6.00 -10.17
N LYS A 83 11.28 -6.97 -10.37
CA LYS A 83 9.96 -6.76 -10.95
C LYS A 83 8.89 -6.76 -9.86
N ASP A 84 8.32 -5.59 -9.64
CA ASP A 84 7.04 -5.35 -8.98
C ASP A 84 5.86 -5.71 -9.90
N ILE A 85 5.10 -6.74 -9.55
CA ILE A 85 3.92 -7.20 -10.32
C ILE A 85 2.60 -6.66 -9.75
N ASP A 86 2.64 -5.90 -8.66
CA ASP A 86 1.48 -5.39 -7.94
C ASP A 86 1.19 -3.93 -8.27
N ALA A 87 2.23 -3.13 -8.55
CA ALA A 87 2.08 -1.74 -8.99
C ALA A 87 1.20 -1.61 -10.25
N ARG A 88 0.37 -0.56 -10.31
CA ARG A 88 -0.52 -0.29 -11.46
C ARG A 88 -0.37 1.13 -11.98
N TRP A 89 -0.80 1.31 -13.21
CA TRP A 89 -0.87 2.61 -13.87
C TRP A 89 -2.18 3.32 -13.56
N THR A 90 -2.13 4.64 -13.44
CA THR A 90 -3.31 5.50 -13.35
C THR A 90 -3.05 6.87 -13.97
N LYS A 91 -4.11 7.63 -14.23
CA LYS A 91 -4.04 8.99 -14.74
C LYS A 91 -4.92 9.90 -13.88
N LYS A 92 -4.34 10.97 -13.31
CA LYS A 92 -5.05 12.00 -12.53
C LYS A 92 -4.57 13.36 -13.01
N ASN A 93 -5.49 14.29 -13.30
CA ASN A 93 -5.18 15.66 -13.72
C ASN A 93 -4.13 15.76 -14.85
N TYR A 94 -4.34 15.01 -15.92
CA TYR A 94 -3.45 14.93 -17.10
C TYR A 94 -2.06 14.31 -16.85
N ALA A 95 -1.67 14.06 -15.60
CA ALA A 95 -0.45 13.34 -15.22
C ALA A 95 -0.69 11.83 -15.10
N THR A 96 0.34 11.05 -15.41
CA THR A 96 0.29 9.58 -15.37
C THR A 96 1.23 9.07 -14.29
N TYR A 97 0.72 8.18 -13.43
CA TYR A 97 1.46 7.62 -12.29
C TYR A 97 1.53 6.09 -12.42
N PHE A 98 2.65 5.52 -11.98
CA PHE A 98 2.84 4.07 -11.87
C PHE A 98 3.30 3.74 -10.47
N GLY A 99 2.58 2.88 -9.75
CA GLY A 99 2.94 2.52 -8.39
C GLY A 99 1.73 2.24 -7.52
N TYR A 100 1.74 2.85 -6.35
CA TYR A 100 0.79 2.64 -5.27
C TYR A 100 0.07 3.94 -4.90
N LYS A 101 -0.96 3.82 -4.08
CA LYS A 101 -1.66 4.93 -3.44
C LYS A 101 -1.79 4.63 -1.96
N ASN A 102 -1.37 5.57 -1.13
CA ASN A 102 -1.52 5.52 0.31
C ASN A 102 -2.72 6.35 0.72
N HIS A 103 -3.73 5.69 1.26
CA HIS A 103 -4.94 6.31 1.80
C HIS A 103 -4.76 6.41 3.31
N VAL A 104 -4.81 7.63 3.84
CA VAL A 104 -4.46 7.93 5.22
C VAL A 104 -5.64 8.60 5.90
N LYS A 105 -6.01 8.07 7.07
CA LYS A 105 -6.89 8.73 8.03
C LYS A 105 -6.03 9.40 9.11
N ALA A 106 -6.26 10.67 9.33
CA ALA A 106 -5.57 11.45 10.36
C ALA A 106 -6.53 12.35 11.15
N ASP A 107 -6.12 12.67 12.37
CA ASP A 107 -6.80 13.63 13.24
C ASP A 107 -6.59 15.07 12.72
N VAL A 108 -7.67 15.84 12.60
CA VAL A 108 -7.62 17.17 11.96
C VAL A 108 -6.76 18.16 12.75
N LYS A 109 -6.76 18.10 14.08
CA LYS A 109 -6.08 19.10 14.91
C LYS A 109 -4.61 18.77 15.10
N THR A 110 -4.31 17.52 15.45
CA THR A 110 -2.95 17.07 15.77
C THR A 110 -2.16 16.59 14.56
N LYS A 111 -2.84 16.31 13.44
CA LYS A 111 -2.26 15.75 12.21
C LYS A 111 -1.64 14.35 12.39
N LEU A 112 -1.95 13.69 13.49
CA LEU A 112 -1.48 12.34 13.76
C LEU A 112 -2.24 11.33 12.91
N ILE A 113 -1.50 10.37 12.34
CA ILE A 113 -2.06 9.31 11.51
C ILE A 113 -2.67 8.24 12.41
N GLU A 114 -3.96 7.99 12.23
CA GLU A 114 -4.70 6.98 12.99
C GLU A 114 -4.69 5.62 12.29
N LYS A 115 -4.89 5.64 10.97
CA LYS A 115 -4.97 4.43 10.14
C LYS A 115 -4.54 4.76 8.72
N TYR A 116 -3.96 3.78 8.03
CA TYR A 116 -3.63 3.92 6.62
C TYR A 116 -3.85 2.60 5.89
N ILE A 117 -4.05 2.68 4.58
CA ILE A 117 -4.19 1.55 3.69
C ILE A 117 -3.41 1.86 2.42
N VAL A 118 -2.57 0.92 1.98
CA VAL A 118 -1.86 1.04 0.71
C VAL A 118 -2.50 0.13 -0.33
N THR A 119 -2.89 0.71 -1.46
CA THR A 119 -3.40 -0.01 -2.64
C THR A 119 -2.47 0.24 -3.83
N ASP A 120 -2.68 -0.46 -4.93
CA ASP A 120 -2.10 -0.01 -6.19
C ASP A 120 -2.66 1.37 -6.59
N ALA A 121 -1.95 2.08 -7.47
CA ALA A 121 -2.31 3.45 -7.83
C ALA A 121 -3.64 3.58 -8.57
N SER A 122 -4.18 2.51 -9.15
CA SER A 122 -5.41 2.57 -9.95
C SER A 122 -6.69 2.62 -9.11
N VAL A 123 -6.63 2.20 -7.84
CA VAL A 123 -7.79 2.24 -6.93
C VAL A 123 -8.21 3.69 -6.65
N HIS A 124 -9.51 3.97 -6.77
CA HIS A 124 -10.07 5.30 -6.50
C HIS A 124 -10.14 5.59 -4.99
N ASP A 125 -9.92 6.85 -4.63
CA ASP A 125 -9.77 7.33 -3.24
C ASP A 125 -10.99 6.93 -2.39
N SER A 126 -12.20 6.98 -2.96
CA SER A 126 -13.46 6.63 -2.30
C SER A 126 -13.67 5.14 -2.00
N GLN A 127 -12.91 4.23 -2.62
CA GLN A 127 -13.13 2.79 -2.47
C GLN A 127 -12.56 2.24 -1.15
N THR A 128 -11.67 3.00 -0.50
CA THR A 128 -11.00 2.56 0.73
C THR A 128 -11.50 3.27 1.98
N THR A 129 -12.41 4.24 1.82
CA THR A 129 -12.90 5.07 2.93
C THR A 129 -13.53 4.23 4.04
N GLU A 130 -14.38 3.27 3.70
CA GLU A 130 -15.01 2.38 4.69
C GLU A 130 -13.98 1.57 5.48
N GLU A 131 -12.94 1.09 4.81
CA GLU A 131 -11.87 0.33 5.47
C GLU A 131 -11.01 1.22 6.40
N LEU A 132 -10.96 2.53 6.18
CA LEU A 132 -10.25 3.48 7.04
C LEU A 132 -11.04 3.84 8.32
N LEU A 133 -12.35 3.68 8.31
CA LEU A 133 -13.18 3.96 9.47
C LEU A 133 -13.04 2.87 10.54
N THR A 134 -13.40 3.24 11.76
CA THR A 134 -13.43 2.39 12.95
C THR A 134 -14.70 2.70 13.74
N GLU A 135 -15.09 1.80 14.65
CA GLU A 135 -16.25 2.01 15.53
C GLU A 135 -16.14 3.30 16.36
N LYS A 136 -14.91 3.74 16.68
CA LYS A 136 -14.66 4.99 17.42
C LYS A 136 -15.09 6.25 16.64
N ASP A 137 -15.26 6.15 15.33
CA ASP A 137 -15.64 7.28 14.47
C ASP A 137 -17.16 7.50 14.43
N GLU A 138 -17.95 6.57 14.95
CA GLU A 138 -19.39 6.67 14.95
C GLU A 138 -19.87 7.88 15.77
N GLY A 139 -20.66 8.75 15.15
CA GLY A 139 -21.23 9.94 15.79
C GLY A 139 -20.21 11.05 16.11
N GLN A 140 -18.97 10.93 15.65
CA GLN A 140 -18.03 12.04 15.71
C GLN A 140 -18.42 13.14 14.71
N PRO A 141 -18.23 14.43 15.06
CA PRO A 141 -18.58 15.57 14.21
C PRO A 141 -17.78 15.64 12.91
#